data_AF-A0A6J6VEI0-F1
#
_entry.id   AF-A0A6J6VEI0-F1
#
_cell.length_a   1.000
_cell.length_b   1.000
_cell.length_c   1.000
_cell.angle_alpha   90.00
_cell.angle_beta   90.00
_cell.angle_gamma   90.00
#
_symmetry.space_group_name_H-M   'P 1'
#
loop_
_entity.id
_entity.type
_entity.pdbx_description
1 polymer ?
#
loop_
_entity_poly.entity_id
_entity_poly.type
_entity_poly.pdbx_seq_one_letter_code
_entity_poly.pdbx_strand_id
1 'polypeptide(L)'
;MSSSAFAQDPPPTFSFQGSGYGHGVGMSQIGARGQALEGESATSIVNYYYKDVVVAPVKDDYLLRVNIGHQLSAVSVNTQTKSGSLRLISGDVQGLDTSTNSRTFPTKVNLTFGISRSDIVGKAIYANGKIVDLPSGKLWTIRWSGTRNLEGQDSVASVAINGITTKYRYGQIQIKVVKTPLDGYRLEVTNTLRIHDEYLWGIGEMPSSWPAAALQAQGIASRSYALAKVGKYNTSCDCEIYSATRDQSFIGYAKELEPKYGQLWKNAIEATTTDAANGIAILYKAKPISAYFFSSSPGQTESGIDVWTKDVPFVASVPDPWSLDPILNPRYVHWERTVEQNTIAAAFGLPNVATLEIASRNPTGTVGVILGTSAEGVVSQLSGEAFRSKSKLPSAWFDFLP
;
A
#
# COMPACT_ATOMS: atom_id res chain seq x y z
N MET A 1 -41.66 -36.32 20.50
CA MET A 1 -41.08 -36.00 19.18
C MET A 1 -40.18 -34.79 19.37
N SER A 2 -38.87 -35.00 19.51
CA SER A 2 -37.90 -33.90 19.50
C SER A 2 -37.15 -34.04 18.19
N SER A 3 -37.32 -33.08 17.29
CA SER A 3 -36.66 -33.07 15.99
C SER A 3 -35.15 -32.91 16.21
N SER A 4 -34.40 -33.97 15.95
CA SER A 4 -32.97 -33.92 15.72
C SER A 4 -32.74 -33.09 14.46
N ALA A 5 -32.49 -31.79 14.63
CA ALA A 5 -31.93 -30.97 13.56
C ALA A 5 -30.60 -31.61 13.15
N PHE A 6 -30.44 -31.92 11.87
CA PHE A 6 -29.23 -32.50 11.33
C PHE A 6 -28.07 -31.52 11.54
N ALA A 7 -27.28 -31.74 12.59
CA ALA A 7 -25.97 -31.10 12.72
C ALA A 7 -25.09 -31.68 11.60
N GLN A 8 -24.79 -30.87 10.60
CA GLN A 8 -23.84 -31.25 9.56
C GLN A 8 -22.43 -31.02 10.10
N ASP A 9 -21.60 -32.06 10.09
CA ASP A 9 -20.21 -31.97 10.55
C ASP A 9 -19.45 -30.91 9.72
N PRO A 10 -18.86 -29.88 10.36
CA PRO A 10 -18.08 -28.87 9.66
C PRO A 10 -16.92 -29.49 8.88
N PRO A 11 -16.78 -29.22 7.56
CA PRO A 11 -15.65 -29.72 6.80
C PRO A 11 -14.35 -29.08 7.32
N PRO A 12 -13.21 -29.79 7.25
CA PRO A 12 -11.93 -29.25 7.71
C PRO A 12 -11.42 -28.12 6.81
N THR A 13 -11.81 -28.11 5.54
CA THR A 13 -11.41 -27.11 4.55
C THR A 13 -12.53 -26.82 3.55
N PHE A 14 -12.42 -25.69 2.85
CA PHE A 14 -13.31 -25.28 1.76
C PHE A 14 -12.47 -24.98 0.53
N SER A 15 -12.86 -25.52 -0.62
CA SER A 15 -12.15 -25.36 -1.89
C SER A 15 -12.90 -24.43 -2.83
N PHE A 16 -12.16 -23.54 -3.49
CA PHE A 16 -12.67 -22.49 -4.35
C PHE A 16 -11.89 -22.46 -5.66
N GLN A 17 -12.56 -22.11 -6.74
CA GLN A 17 -11.94 -21.71 -7.99
C GLN A 17 -12.37 -20.31 -8.37
N GLY A 18 -11.53 -19.57 -9.08
CA GLY A 18 -11.88 -18.21 -9.49
C GLY A 18 -10.93 -17.60 -10.51
N SER A 19 -11.07 -16.28 -10.70
CA SER A 19 -10.34 -15.49 -11.69
C SER A 19 -10.13 -14.06 -11.19
N GLY A 20 -9.09 -13.39 -11.68
CA GLY A 20 -8.67 -12.08 -11.25
C GLY A 20 -7.96 -12.06 -9.89
N TYR A 21 -7.39 -10.90 -9.56
CA TYR A 21 -6.71 -10.63 -8.29
C TYR A 21 -6.88 -9.17 -7.87
N GLY A 22 -7.44 -8.96 -6.69
CA GLY A 22 -7.74 -7.63 -6.16
C GLY A 22 -9.24 -7.37 -6.04
N HIS A 23 -9.57 -6.10 -5.78
CA HIS A 23 -10.94 -5.67 -5.49
C HIS A 23 -11.75 -5.27 -6.75
N GLY A 24 -11.14 -5.29 -7.94
CA GLY A 24 -11.85 -5.07 -9.20
C GLY A 24 -12.15 -3.61 -9.59
N VAL A 25 -12.02 -2.65 -8.68
CA VAL A 25 -12.44 -1.24 -8.91
C VAL A 25 -11.30 -0.41 -9.49
N GLY A 26 -11.55 0.30 -10.60
CA GLY A 26 -10.62 1.25 -11.20
C GLY A 26 -9.68 0.60 -12.22
N MET A 27 -8.40 1.00 -12.24
CA MET A 27 -7.48 0.53 -13.28
C MET A 27 -6.98 -0.90 -13.03
N SER A 28 -7.24 -1.80 -13.98
CA SER A 28 -6.62 -3.13 -14.03
C SER A 28 -5.16 -3.01 -14.48
N GLN A 29 -4.22 -3.52 -13.68
CA GLN A 29 -2.79 -3.46 -14.03
C GLN A 29 -2.49 -4.35 -15.23
N ILE A 30 -3.02 -5.58 -15.29
CA ILE A 30 -2.90 -6.43 -16.48
C ILE A 30 -3.59 -5.79 -17.68
N GLY A 31 -4.76 -5.19 -17.49
CA GLY A 31 -5.46 -4.48 -18.55
C GLY A 31 -4.67 -3.30 -19.10
N ALA A 32 -4.04 -2.50 -18.23
CA ALA A 32 -3.12 -1.43 -18.62
C ALA A 32 -1.89 -1.96 -19.39
N ARG A 33 -1.34 -3.11 -18.97
CA ARG A 33 -0.26 -3.78 -19.69
C ARG A 33 -0.70 -4.22 -21.10
N GLY A 34 -1.88 -4.84 -21.22
CA GLY A 34 -2.43 -5.28 -22.49
C GLY A 34 -2.64 -4.13 -23.47
N GLN A 35 -3.32 -3.06 -23.03
CA GLN A 35 -3.49 -1.84 -23.83
C GLN A 35 -2.16 -1.20 -24.24
N ALA A 36 -1.18 -1.15 -23.33
CA ALA A 36 0.14 -0.62 -23.65
C ALA A 36 0.90 -1.47 -24.69
N LEU A 37 0.69 -2.79 -24.71
CA LEU A 37 1.25 -3.68 -25.75
C LEU A 37 0.56 -3.48 -27.11
N GLU A 38 -0.69 -3.03 -27.11
CA GLU A 38 -1.45 -2.65 -28.32
C GLU A 38 -1.12 -1.23 -28.81
N GLY A 39 -0.25 -0.51 -28.10
CA GLY A 39 0.23 0.82 -28.49
C GLY A 39 -0.57 1.98 -27.89
N GLU A 40 -1.48 1.72 -26.95
CA GLU A 40 -2.22 2.79 -26.28
C GLU A 40 -1.31 3.68 -25.42
N SER A 41 -1.65 4.97 -25.40
CA SER A 41 -0.96 5.95 -24.56
C SER A 41 -1.35 5.81 -23.09
N ALA A 42 -0.49 6.28 -22.17
CA ALA A 42 -0.82 6.31 -20.75
C ALA A 42 -2.12 7.07 -20.44
N THR A 43 -2.38 8.15 -21.18
CA THR A 43 -3.61 8.96 -21.04
C THR A 43 -4.84 8.21 -21.56
N SER A 44 -4.71 7.48 -22.68
CA SER A 44 -5.77 6.61 -23.19
C SER A 44 -6.13 5.53 -22.17
N ILE A 45 -5.12 4.86 -21.61
CA ILE A 45 -5.28 3.82 -20.58
C ILE A 45 -6.01 4.38 -19.37
N VAL A 46 -5.59 5.54 -18.86
CA VAL A 46 -6.26 6.19 -17.72
C VAL A 46 -7.72 6.53 -18.05
N ASN A 47 -8.00 7.17 -19.19
CA ASN A 47 -9.38 7.52 -19.58
C ASN A 47 -10.25 6.29 -19.89
N TYR A 48 -9.64 5.15 -20.17
CA TYR A 48 -10.37 3.89 -20.30
C TYR A 48 -11.01 3.49 -18.97
N TYR A 49 -10.26 3.53 -17.86
CA TYR A 49 -10.71 3.06 -16.55
C TYR A 49 -11.41 4.13 -15.70
N TYR A 50 -11.08 5.41 -15.89
CA TYR A 50 -11.66 6.51 -15.12
C TYR A 50 -12.54 7.38 -16.02
N LYS A 51 -13.80 7.59 -15.60
CA LYS A 51 -14.83 8.31 -16.37
C LYS A 51 -15.08 9.70 -15.83
N ASP A 52 -15.49 10.60 -16.71
CA ASP A 52 -15.77 12.01 -16.40
C ASP A 52 -14.60 12.73 -15.69
N VAL A 53 -13.38 12.31 -16.02
CA VAL A 53 -12.13 12.86 -15.49
C VAL A 53 -11.41 13.71 -16.53
N VAL A 54 -10.52 14.56 -16.03
CA VAL A 54 -9.54 15.29 -16.83
C VAL A 54 -8.16 14.81 -16.41
N VAL A 55 -7.34 14.38 -17.37
CA VAL A 55 -5.93 14.05 -17.16
C VAL A 55 -5.11 15.28 -17.51
N ALA A 56 -4.54 15.95 -16.51
CA ALA A 56 -3.89 17.25 -16.70
C ALA A 56 -2.72 17.46 -15.73
N PRO A 57 -1.79 18.39 -16.06
CA PRO A 57 -0.75 18.83 -15.14
C PRO A 57 -1.35 19.50 -13.90
N VAL A 58 -0.85 19.15 -12.72
CA VAL A 58 -1.18 19.79 -11.45
C VAL A 58 0.06 19.91 -10.58
N LYS A 59 0.06 20.89 -9.69
CA LYS A 59 1.10 21.03 -8.67
C LYS A 59 1.15 19.77 -7.80
N ASP A 60 2.32 19.16 -7.67
CA ASP A 60 2.52 17.91 -6.94
C ASP A 60 3.83 17.84 -6.12
N ASP A 61 4.49 18.98 -5.90
CA ASP A 61 5.67 19.11 -5.02
C ASP A 61 5.34 19.16 -3.52
N TYR A 62 4.12 18.75 -3.12
CA TYR A 62 3.72 18.64 -1.73
C TYR A 62 4.48 17.54 -0.98
N LEU A 63 4.61 17.71 0.33
CA LEU A 63 5.12 16.67 1.22
C LEU A 63 3.99 15.71 1.65
N LEU A 64 4.27 14.43 1.59
CA LEU A 64 3.39 13.34 2.00
C LEU A 64 4.10 12.52 3.09
N ARG A 65 3.44 12.30 4.22
CA ARG A 65 3.93 11.46 5.30
C ARG A 65 3.38 10.05 5.16
N VAL A 66 4.28 9.13 4.81
CA VAL A 66 3.99 7.72 4.61
C VAL A 66 4.33 6.94 5.87
N ASN A 67 3.37 6.24 6.48
CA ASN A 67 3.64 5.33 7.59
C ASN A 67 4.37 4.10 7.05
N ILE A 68 5.60 3.88 7.53
CA ILE A 68 6.47 2.76 7.16
C ILE A 68 6.66 1.75 8.31
N GLY A 69 6.01 2.01 9.45
CA GLY A 69 6.07 1.19 10.64
C GLY A 69 4.95 1.58 11.60
N HIS A 70 3.97 0.69 11.78
CA HIS A 70 2.76 0.94 12.54
C HIS A 70 2.79 0.25 13.91
N GLN A 71 2.45 0.98 14.96
CA GLN A 71 2.33 0.48 16.34
C GLN A 71 3.51 -0.39 16.81
N LEU A 72 4.74 0.09 16.61
CA LEU A 72 5.95 -0.67 16.94
C LEU A 72 6.36 -0.49 18.41
N SER A 73 7.09 -1.48 18.94
CA SER A 73 7.76 -1.37 20.25
C SER A 73 9.18 -0.82 20.14
N ALA A 74 9.82 -1.01 18.99
CA ALA A 74 11.18 -0.56 18.72
C ALA A 74 11.43 -0.39 17.21
N VAL A 75 12.40 0.44 16.87
CA VAL A 75 12.89 0.63 15.49
C VAL A 75 14.38 0.95 15.54
N SER A 76 15.11 0.61 14.49
CA SER A 76 16.49 1.09 14.33
C SER A 76 16.72 1.73 12.97
N VAL A 77 17.57 2.76 12.94
CA VAL A 77 17.93 3.50 11.73
C VAL A 77 19.44 3.64 11.68
N ASN A 78 20.03 3.32 10.53
CA ASN A 78 21.44 3.52 10.27
C ASN A 78 21.67 3.99 8.82
N THR A 79 22.90 4.41 8.52
CA THR A 79 23.38 4.47 7.14
C THR A 79 24.67 3.66 7.05
N GLN A 80 24.78 2.87 5.98
CA GLN A 80 25.98 2.09 5.67
C GLN A 80 26.77 2.71 4.51
N THR A 81 26.26 3.77 3.88
CA THR A 81 26.94 4.42 2.75
C THR A 81 28.24 5.02 3.22
N LYS A 82 29.33 4.77 2.49
CA LYS A 82 30.64 5.35 2.78
C LYS A 82 30.52 6.88 2.71
N SER A 83 31.02 7.57 3.73
CA SER A 83 30.91 9.03 3.87
C SER A 83 29.49 9.59 4.08
N GLY A 84 28.48 8.72 4.25
CA GLY A 84 27.14 9.13 4.66
C GLY A 84 27.08 9.54 6.13
N SER A 85 26.05 10.32 6.48
CA SER A 85 25.77 10.70 7.88
C SER A 85 24.27 10.74 8.17
N LEU A 86 23.92 10.56 9.44
CA LEU A 86 22.57 10.77 9.96
C LEU A 86 22.54 11.98 10.88
N ARG A 87 21.53 12.84 10.74
CA ARG A 87 21.24 13.91 11.70
C ARG A 87 19.95 13.59 12.43
N LEU A 88 20.03 13.45 13.75
CA LEU A 88 18.90 13.30 14.66
C LEU A 88 18.50 14.68 15.18
N ILE A 89 17.21 15.01 15.11
CA ILE A 89 16.66 16.31 15.46
C ILE A 89 15.45 16.09 16.37
N SER A 90 15.34 16.85 17.46
CA SER A 90 14.17 16.79 18.33
C SER A 90 12.96 17.46 17.69
N GLY A 91 11.79 16.81 17.75
CA GLY A 91 10.53 17.35 17.25
C GLY A 91 10.21 17.03 15.77
N ASP A 92 9.10 17.59 15.31
CA ASP A 92 8.63 17.50 13.93
C ASP A 92 9.27 18.62 13.10
N VAL A 93 10.21 18.28 12.21
CA VAL A 93 10.91 19.29 11.40
C VAL A 93 10.27 19.36 10.02
N GLN A 94 9.63 20.50 9.73
CA GLN A 94 9.10 20.83 8.41
C GLN A 94 10.08 21.77 7.69
N GLY A 95 10.44 21.49 6.43
CA GLY A 95 11.30 22.37 5.62
C GLY A 95 12.79 22.34 6.00
N LEU A 96 13.50 23.47 5.84
CA LEU A 96 14.93 23.58 6.17
C LEU A 96 15.15 23.58 7.69
N ASP A 97 16.21 22.91 8.15
CA ASP A 97 16.52 22.75 9.57
C ASP A 97 17.05 24.05 10.18
N THR A 98 16.24 24.73 11.00
CA THR A 98 16.65 25.87 11.83
C THR A 98 16.85 25.48 13.29
N SER A 99 16.84 24.18 13.62
CA SER A 99 16.86 23.71 15.00
C SER A 99 18.28 23.71 15.58
N THR A 100 18.41 24.19 16.83
CA THR A 100 19.69 24.16 17.56
C THR A 100 19.93 22.83 18.28
N ASN A 101 18.91 21.97 18.38
CA ASN A 101 18.93 20.72 19.13
C ASN A 101 19.02 19.51 18.19
N SER A 102 20.13 19.42 17.46
CA SER A 102 20.43 18.29 16.58
C SER A 102 21.78 17.65 16.90
N ARG A 103 21.90 16.36 16.58
CA ARG A 103 23.16 15.61 16.69
C ARG A 103 23.41 14.84 15.41
N THR A 104 24.62 14.98 14.87
CA THR A 104 25.04 14.26 13.67
C THR A 104 25.87 13.04 14.04
N PHE A 105 25.61 11.93 13.36
CA PHE A 105 26.27 10.65 13.52
C PHE A 105 26.89 10.22 12.19
N PRO A 106 28.12 9.69 12.21
CA PRO A 106 28.75 9.16 11.00
C PRO A 106 28.08 7.85 10.55
N THR A 107 28.46 7.38 9.37
CA THR A 107 28.10 6.04 8.86
C THR A 107 28.47 4.92 9.85
N LYS A 108 27.78 3.78 9.74
CA LYS A 108 27.92 2.60 10.61
C LYS A 108 27.63 2.85 12.10
N VAL A 109 26.86 3.89 12.42
CA VAL A 109 26.23 4.06 13.73
C VAL A 109 24.78 3.59 13.62
N ASN A 110 24.39 2.67 14.50
CA ASN A 110 23.02 2.20 14.59
C ASN A 110 22.27 3.00 15.66
N LEU A 111 21.28 3.79 15.24
CA LEU A 111 20.39 4.50 16.15
C LEU A 111 19.20 3.60 16.46
N THR A 112 19.10 3.14 17.70
CA THR A 112 17.97 2.31 18.16
C THR A 112 17.03 3.15 19.00
N PHE A 113 15.73 2.93 18.83
CA PHE A 113 14.66 3.62 19.55
C PHE A 113 13.67 2.60 20.08
N GLY A 114 13.22 2.82 21.30
CA GLY A 114 12.15 2.07 21.95
C GLY A 114 11.31 2.99 22.82
N ILE A 115 10.40 2.41 23.60
CA ILE A 115 9.49 3.17 24.46
C ILE A 115 9.81 2.89 25.92
N SER A 116 9.89 3.96 26.71
CA SER A 116 9.86 3.87 28.18
C SER A 116 8.74 4.75 28.70
N ARG A 117 7.75 4.12 29.33
CA ARG A 117 6.49 4.77 29.76
C ARG A 117 5.77 5.43 28.59
N SER A 118 5.96 6.73 28.41
CA SER A 118 5.32 7.52 27.36
C SER A 118 6.33 8.25 26.47
N ASP A 119 7.63 8.07 26.72
CA ASP A 119 8.71 8.71 25.95
C ASP A 119 9.42 7.69 25.07
N ILE A 120 9.93 8.18 23.95
CA ILE A 120 10.93 7.50 23.15
C ILE A 120 12.26 7.60 23.90
N VAL A 121 12.90 6.47 24.09
CA VAL A 121 14.27 6.35 24.58
C VAL A 121 15.12 5.72 23.48
N GLY A 122 16.37 6.15 23.33
CA GLY A 122 17.21 5.65 22.25
C GLY A 122 18.68 5.55 22.59
N LYS A 123 19.41 4.82 21.76
CA LYS A 123 20.86 4.61 21.88
C LYS A 123 21.52 4.74 20.51
N ALA A 124 22.69 5.35 20.47
CA ALA A 124 23.61 5.29 19.34
C ALA A 124 24.67 4.22 19.61
N ILE A 125 24.69 3.17 18.77
CA ILE A 125 25.60 2.04 18.87
C ILE A 125 26.62 2.15 17.74
N TYR A 126 27.88 2.37 18.08
CA TYR A 126 28.98 2.52 17.14
C TYR A 126 29.57 1.16 16.78
N ALA A 127 30.16 1.05 15.58
CA ALA A 127 30.79 -0.20 15.11
C ALA A 127 31.92 -0.73 16.02
N ASN A 128 32.54 0.12 16.83
CA ASN A 128 33.54 -0.27 17.82
C ASN A 128 32.95 -0.73 19.17
N GLY A 129 31.63 -0.89 19.27
CA GLY A 129 30.93 -1.31 20.48
C GLY A 129 30.61 -0.16 21.45
N LYS A 130 31.06 1.08 21.21
CA LYS A 130 30.68 2.23 22.04
C LYS A 130 29.17 2.45 21.96
N ILE A 131 28.52 2.62 23.11
CA ILE A 131 27.09 2.95 23.22
C ILE A 131 26.97 4.34 23.84
N VAL A 132 26.12 5.18 23.26
CA VAL A 132 25.78 6.49 23.81
C VAL A 132 24.26 6.62 23.90
N ASP A 133 23.75 6.92 25.09
CA ASP A 133 22.33 7.19 25.27
C ASP A 133 21.93 8.48 24.53
N LEU A 134 20.76 8.44 23.90
CA LEU A 134 20.14 9.58 23.25
C LEU A 134 19.17 10.25 24.23
N PRO A 135 18.95 11.57 24.13
CA PRO A 135 17.92 12.22 24.93
C PRO A 135 16.55 11.55 24.73
N SER A 136 15.72 11.53 25.76
CA SER A 136 14.33 11.09 25.61
C SER A 136 13.48 12.18 24.97
N GLY A 137 12.35 11.79 24.36
CA GLY A 137 11.42 12.74 23.76
C GLY A 137 10.17 12.07 23.21
N LYS A 138 9.19 12.85 22.75
CA LYS A 138 7.95 12.31 22.15
C LYS A 138 8.04 12.09 20.65
N LEU A 139 8.94 12.82 19.99
CA LEU A 139 9.05 12.87 18.54
C LEU A 139 10.49 13.21 18.14
N TRP A 140 11.01 12.45 17.20
CA TRP A 140 12.33 12.65 16.61
C TRP A 140 12.23 12.65 15.09
N THR A 141 12.98 13.54 14.45
CA THR A 141 13.21 13.55 13.01
C THR A 141 14.64 13.08 12.72
N ILE A 142 14.81 12.19 11.74
CA ILE A 142 16.10 11.72 11.25
C ILE A 142 16.24 12.08 9.77
N ARG A 143 17.33 12.78 9.45
CA ARG A 143 17.73 13.14 8.08
C ARG A 143 19.07 12.48 7.74
N TRP A 144 19.35 12.27 6.46
CA TRP A 144 20.62 11.71 6.00
C TRP A 144 21.20 12.47 4.81
N SER A 145 22.52 12.46 4.70
CA SER A 145 23.26 13.31 3.76
C SER A 145 22.98 12.99 2.30
N GLY A 146 23.17 13.98 1.43
CA GLY A 146 22.94 13.86 -0.01
C GLY A 146 21.45 13.77 -0.36
N THR A 147 20.60 14.38 0.46
CA THR A 147 19.17 14.52 0.22
C THR A 147 18.79 15.99 0.22
N ARG A 148 17.56 16.30 -0.23
CA ARG A 148 16.98 17.64 -0.12
C ARG A 148 16.90 18.14 1.33
N ASN A 149 16.88 17.24 2.30
CA ASN A 149 16.74 17.59 3.71
C ASN A 149 18.09 17.75 4.45
N LEU A 150 19.18 17.20 3.91
CA LEU A 150 20.52 17.33 4.46
C LEU A 150 21.57 17.22 3.35
N GLU A 151 22.32 18.31 3.14
CA GLU A 151 23.42 18.37 2.19
C GLU A 151 24.55 17.39 2.53
N GLY A 152 25.38 17.08 1.53
CA GLY A 152 26.53 16.19 1.65
C GLY A 152 26.54 15.12 0.57
N GLN A 153 27.36 14.09 0.77
CA GLN A 153 27.44 12.96 -0.15
C GLN A 153 26.18 12.11 -0.11
N ASP A 154 25.76 11.64 -1.29
CA ASP A 154 24.65 10.71 -1.50
C ASP A 154 24.72 9.54 -0.53
N SER A 155 23.66 9.37 0.25
CA SER A 155 23.57 8.28 1.22
C SER A 155 22.16 7.68 1.26
N VAL A 156 22.09 6.49 1.87
CA VAL A 156 20.86 5.72 2.03
C VAL A 156 20.63 5.45 3.51
N ALA A 157 19.43 5.74 3.98
CA ALA A 157 18.99 5.32 5.30
C ALA A 157 18.47 3.87 5.22
N SER A 158 18.89 3.03 6.16
CA SER A 158 18.31 1.71 6.39
C SER A 158 17.49 1.76 7.66
N VAL A 159 16.20 1.44 7.57
CA VAL A 159 15.29 1.33 8.71
C VAL A 159 15.00 -0.14 8.94
N ALA A 160 15.27 -0.65 10.12
CA ALA A 160 15.00 -2.04 10.48
C ALA A 160 13.89 -2.14 11.53
N ILE A 161 12.87 -2.93 11.20
CA ILE A 161 11.65 -3.16 11.97
C ILE A 161 11.39 -4.67 11.97
N ASN A 162 11.26 -5.28 13.16
CA ASN A 162 10.95 -6.72 13.32
C ASN A 162 11.84 -7.65 12.47
N GLY A 163 13.14 -7.33 12.35
CA GLY A 163 14.11 -8.11 11.58
C GLY A 163 14.13 -7.83 10.07
N ILE A 164 13.19 -7.06 9.54
CA ILE A 164 13.16 -6.65 8.13
C ILE A 164 13.80 -5.27 8.00
N THR A 165 14.72 -5.13 7.03
CA THR A 165 15.39 -3.84 6.74
C THR A 165 14.92 -3.29 5.41
N THR A 166 14.38 -2.07 5.43
CA THR A 166 14.00 -1.31 4.23
C THR A 166 14.96 -0.14 4.04
N LYS A 167 15.34 0.12 2.78
CA LYS A 167 16.26 1.19 2.41
C LYS A 167 15.51 2.38 1.80
N TYR A 168 15.91 3.59 2.16
CA TYR A 168 15.34 4.84 1.66
C TYR A 168 16.45 5.77 1.18
N ARG A 169 16.33 6.22 -0.08
CA ARG A 169 17.23 7.21 -0.68
C ARG A 169 16.76 8.63 -0.42
N TYR A 170 15.45 8.85 -0.28
CA TYR A 170 14.84 10.17 -0.11
C TYR A 170 13.92 10.26 1.11
N GLY A 171 13.61 11.51 1.45
CA GLY A 171 12.71 11.90 2.53
C GLY A 171 13.42 12.14 3.85
N GLN A 172 12.63 12.10 4.93
CA GLN A 172 13.08 12.22 6.30
C GLN A 172 12.22 11.34 7.19
N ILE A 173 12.85 10.59 8.10
CA ILE A 173 12.15 9.66 8.99
C ILE A 173 11.65 10.42 10.23
N GLN A 174 10.39 10.24 10.60
CA GLN A 174 9.87 10.63 11.91
C GLN A 174 9.63 9.37 12.75
N ILE A 175 9.93 9.47 14.04
CA ILE A 175 9.60 8.45 15.03
C ILE A 175 8.79 9.15 16.11
N LYS A 176 7.52 8.80 16.23
CA LYS A 176 6.57 9.42 17.15
C LYS A 176 6.00 8.39 18.10
N VAL A 177 5.88 8.77 19.37
CA VAL A 177 5.08 7.97 20.32
C VAL A 177 3.61 8.35 20.21
N VAL A 178 2.75 7.35 20.01
CA VAL A 178 1.29 7.49 20.00
C VAL A 178 0.67 6.64 21.11
N LYS A 179 -0.49 7.06 21.62
CA LYS A 179 -1.26 6.28 22.58
C LYS A 179 -2.32 5.47 21.83
N THR A 180 -2.28 4.16 22.00
CA THR A 180 -3.27 3.23 21.44
C THR A 180 -4.27 2.81 22.53
N PRO A 181 -5.53 2.48 22.16
CA PRO A 181 -6.54 2.08 23.15
C PRO A 181 -6.23 0.77 23.89
N LEU A 182 -5.70 -0.24 23.19
CA LEU A 182 -5.48 -1.59 23.72
C LEU A 182 -4.05 -1.83 24.20
N ASP A 183 -3.09 -1.21 23.53
CA ASP A 183 -1.68 -1.57 23.59
C ASP A 183 -0.84 -0.57 24.40
N GLY A 184 -1.45 0.53 24.88
CA GLY A 184 -0.73 1.60 25.56
C GLY A 184 0.09 2.43 24.56
N TYR A 185 1.30 2.84 24.92
CA TYR A 185 2.14 3.64 24.02
C TYR A 185 2.85 2.76 22.99
N ARG A 186 2.84 3.21 21.72
CA ARG A 186 3.51 2.58 20.58
C ARG A 186 4.24 3.62 19.73
N LEU A 187 5.19 3.17 18.91
CA LEU A 187 5.91 4.00 17.95
C LEU A 187 5.22 3.95 16.59
N GLU A 188 4.93 5.11 16.03
CA GLU A 188 4.70 5.28 14.60
C GLU A 188 5.99 5.75 13.96
N VAL A 189 6.36 5.12 12.85
CA VAL A 189 7.54 5.46 12.07
C VAL A 189 7.09 5.85 10.68
N THR A 190 7.38 7.06 10.26
CA THR A 190 6.96 7.59 8.97
C THR A 190 8.13 8.09 8.15
N ASN A 191 7.99 8.08 6.83
CA ASN A 191 8.87 8.78 5.91
C ASN A 191 8.09 9.93 5.25
N THR A 192 8.53 11.17 5.50
CA THR A 192 7.95 12.34 4.82
C THR A 192 8.73 12.61 3.52
N LEU A 193 8.03 12.57 2.39
CA LEU A 193 8.58 12.57 1.03
C LEU A 193 7.86 13.60 0.16
N ARG A 194 8.55 14.16 -0.82
CA ARG A 194 7.90 14.94 -1.89
C ARG A 194 7.16 13.99 -2.84
N ILE A 195 5.90 14.30 -3.16
CA ILE A 195 5.08 13.45 -4.04
C ILE A 195 5.69 13.38 -5.44
N HIS A 196 6.02 14.53 -6.03
CA HIS A 196 6.60 14.73 -7.36
C HIS A 196 7.55 13.63 -7.86
N ASP A 197 8.51 13.23 -7.02
CA ASP A 197 9.61 12.35 -7.38
C ASP A 197 9.96 11.36 -6.26
N GLU A 198 10.27 11.84 -5.05
CA GLU A 198 10.77 11.05 -3.93
C GLU A 198 9.82 9.89 -3.55
N TYR A 199 8.52 10.17 -3.47
CA TYR A 199 7.49 9.17 -3.17
C TYR A 199 7.20 8.26 -4.37
N LEU A 200 6.96 8.84 -5.55
CA LEU A 200 6.55 8.10 -6.74
C LEU A 200 7.64 7.13 -7.23
N TRP A 201 8.92 7.48 -7.08
CA TRP A 201 10.02 6.57 -7.41
C TRP A 201 10.07 5.32 -6.52
N GLY A 202 9.46 5.35 -5.33
CA GLY A 202 9.42 4.20 -4.41
C GLY A 202 8.16 3.34 -4.50
N ILE A 203 7.24 3.61 -5.43
CA ILE A 203 6.00 2.84 -5.60
C ILE A 203 6.28 1.46 -6.21
N GLY A 204 5.88 0.41 -5.51
CA GLY A 204 6.13 -0.99 -5.83
C GLY A 204 4.91 -1.76 -6.37
N GLU A 205 3.96 -1.08 -6.99
CA GLU A 205 2.67 -1.67 -7.39
C GLU A 205 2.73 -2.49 -8.68
N MET A 206 3.60 -2.11 -9.62
CA MET A 206 3.68 -2.70 -10.96
C MET A 206 5.13 -3.12 -11.27
N PRO A 207 5.38 -4.28 -11.91
CA PRO A 207 6.73 -4.67 -12.31
C PRO A 207 7.35 -3.64 -13.26
N SER A 208 8.57 -3.19 -12.95
CA SER A 208 9.23 -2.14 -13.75
C SER A 208 9.66 -2.58 -15.15
N SER A 209 9.55 -3.87 -15.48
CA SER A 209 9.82 -4.42 -16.81
C SER A 209 8.65 -4.25 -17.77
N TRP A 210 7.50 -3.76 -17.32
CA TRP A 210 6.31 -3.59 -18.15
C TRP A 210 6.44 -2.39 -19.11
N PRO A 211 5.62 -2.35 -20.17
CA PRO A 211 5.68 -1.29 -21.16
C PRO A 211 5.55 0.11 -20.55
N ALA A 212 6.27 1.08 -21.12
CA ALA A 212 6.36 2.43 -20.57
C ALA A 212 4.99 3.10 -20.37
N ALA A 213 4.04 2.94 -21.29
CA ALA A 213 2.70 3.52 -21.17
C ALA A 213 1.93 2.96 -19.96
N ALA A 214 2.09 1.67 -19.62
CA ALA A 214 1.48 1.07 -18.43
C ALA A 214 2.14 1.61 -17.15
N LEU A 215 3.48 1.74 -17.13
CA LEU A 215 4.20 2.33 -15.99
C LEU A 215 3.79 3.79 -15.76
N GLN A 216 3.66 4.58 -16.84
CA GLN A 216 3.20 5.97 -16.80
C GLN A 216 1.75 6.06 -16.28
N ALA A 217 0.85 5.21 -16.76
CA ALA A 217 -0.53 5.16 -16.27
C ALA A 217 -0.59 4.84 -14.77
N GLN A 218 0.23 3.88 -14.30
CA GLN A 218 0.38 3.59 -12.87
C GLN A 218 0.95 4.77 -12.09
N GLY A 219 1.94 5.47 -12.64
CA GLY A 219 2.50 6.70 -12.05
C GLY A 219 1.46 7.80 -11.89
N ILE A 220 0.65 8.05 -12.93
CA ILE A 220 -0.44 9.02 -12.93
C ILE A 220 -1.51 8.66 -11.88
N ALA A 221 -1.91 7.38 -11.82
CA ALA A 221 -2.85 6.90 -10.81
C ALA A 221 -2.30 7.07 -9.39
N SER A 222 -1.04 6.65 -9.14
CA SER A 222 -0.41 6.80 -7.83
C SER A 222 -0.22 8.25 -7.40
N ARG A 223 0.15 9.15 -8.33
CA ARG A 223 0.22 10.59 -8.07
C ARG A 223 -1.14 11.13 -7.65
N SER A 224 -2.18 10.77 -8.40
CA SER A 224 -3.55 11.23 -8.12
C SER A 224 -4.03 10.77 -6.74
N TYR A 225 -3.77 9.51 -6.40
CA TYR A 225 -4.10 8.94 -5.09
C TYR A 225 -3.40 9.70 -3.96
N ALA A 226 -2.09 9.92 -4.06
CA ALA A 226 -1.33 10.67 -3.08
C ALA A 226 -1.84 12.11 -2.92
N LEU A 227 -2.13 12.81 -4.03
CA LEU A 227 -2.69 14.16 -4.02
C LEU A 227 -4.10 14.22 -3.43
N ALA A 228 -4.90 13.15 -3.54
CA ALA A 228 -6.21 13.09 -2.91
C ALA A 228 -6.13 12.89 -1.38
N LYS A 229 -4.97 12.47 -0.87
CA LYS A 229 -4.70 12.16 0.54
C LYS A 229 -3.87 13.24 1.26
N VAL A 230 -3.02 13.96 0.53
CA VAL A 230 -2.16 14.99 1.13
C VAL A 230 -2.97 16.01 1.94
N GLY A 231 -2.48 16.34 3.13
CA GLY A 231 -3.18 17.20 4.10
C GLY A 231 -4.29 16.52 4.91
N LYS A 232 -4.67 15.27 4.60
CA LYS A 232 -5.62 14.48 5.42
C LYS A 232 -4.89 13.64 6.45
N TYR A 233 -4.22 14.32 7.37
CA TYR A 233 -3.39 13.70 8.38
C TYR A 233 -4.21 12.92 9.43
N ASN A 234 -3.79 11.69 9.72
CA ASN A 234 -4.37 10.82 10.74
C ASN A 234 -3.41 10.68 11.93
N THR A 235 -3.87 11.09 13.11
CA THR A 235 -3.10 11.04 14.36
C THR A 235 -2.79 9.62 14.84
N SER A 236 -3.57 8.61 14.45
CA SER A 236 -3.36 7.23 14.93
C SER A 236 -2.19 6.52 14.25
N CYS A 237 -1.79 6.97 13.05
CA CYS A 237 -0.64 6.46 12.31
C CYS A 237 0.46 7.50 12.11
N ASP A 238 0.25 8.73 12.60
CA ASP A 238 1.08 9.89 12.28
C ASP A 238 1.30 10.05 10.77
N CYS A 239 0.26 9.87 9.94
CA CYS A 239 0.43 9.74 8.49
C CYS A 239 -0.77 10.23 7.68
N GLU A 240 -0.58 10.56 6.39
CA GLU A 240 -1.67 10.67 5.43
C GLU A 240 -1.96 9.33 4.74
N ILE A 241 -0.94 8.49 4.55
CA ILE A 241 -1.05 7.17 3.91
C ILE A 241 -0.12 6.15 4.57
N TYR A 242 -0.45 4.86 4.43
CA TYR A 242 0.42 3.75 4.80
C TYR A 242 1.21 3.22 3.59
N SER A 243 2.38 2.63 3.84
CA SER A 243 3.25 2.04 2.80
C SER A 243 2.81 0.66 2.30
N ALA A 244 1.62 0.20 2.69
CA ALA A 244 1.11 -1.15 2.42
C ALA A 244 -0.17 -1.09 1.59
N THR A 245 -0.64 -2.25 1.13
CA THR A 245 -1.80 -2.42 0.23
C THR A 245 -3.14 -1.86 0.74
N ARG A 246 -3.21 -1.40 1.99
CA ARG A 246 -4.35 -0.60 2.49
C ARG A 246 -4.44 0.79 1.86
N ASP A 247 -3.32 1.36 1.41
CA ASP A 247 -3.26 2.57 0.60
C ASP A 247 -2.47 2.27 -0.68
N GLN A 248 -1.13 2.33 -0.63
CA GLN A 248 -0.26 1.99 -1.77
C GLN A 248 1.01 1.29 -1.30
N SER A 249 1.44 0.27 -2.05
CA SER A 249 2.71 -0.43 -1.87
C SER A 249 3.88 0.53 -2.13
N PHE A 250 4.46 1.06 -1.05
CA PHE A 250 5.65 1.90 -1.10
C PHE A 250 6.84 1.12 -0.53
N ILE A 251 7.75 0.71 -1.40
CA ILE A 251 8.90 -0.14 -1.07
C ILE A 251 10.22 0.65 -0.98
N GLY A 252 10.14 1.97 -1.10
CA GLY A 252 11.29 2.87 -0.99
C GLY A 252 12.33 2.60 -2.08
N TYR A 253 13.61 2.66 -1.69
CA TYR A 253 14.73 2.59 -2.64
C TYR A 253 14.88 1.23 -3.32
N ALA A 254 14.21 0.19 -2.83
CA ALA A 254 14.20 -1.11 -3.48
C ALA A 254 13.70 -1.03 -4.94
N LYS A 255 12.78 -0.10 -5.23
CA LYS A 255 12.22 0.10 -6.56
C LYS A 255 13.26 0.59 -7.57
N GLU A 256 13.98 1.66 -7.23
CA GLU A 256 15.05 2.19 -8.09
C GLU A 256 16.24 1.21 -8.20
N LEU A 257 16.47 0.39 -7.18
CA LEU A 257 17.55 -0.61 -7.17
C LEU A 257 17.27 -1.87 -7.99
N GLU A 258 16.07 -2.03 -8.57
CA GLU A 258 15.77 -3.15 -9.46
C GLU A 258 16.76 -3.17 -10.64
N PRO A 259 17.63 -4.19 -10.77
CA PRO A 259 18.64 -4.22 -11.81
C PRO A 259 17.99 -4.13 -13.20
N LYS A 260 18.48 -3.20 -14.03
CA LYS A 260 17.96 -2.86 -15.38
C LYS A 260 16.59 -2.18 -15.40
N TYR A 261 15.66 -2.59 -14.53
CA TYR A 261 14.26 -2.17 -14.62
C TYR A 261 13.92 -0.95 -13.76
N GLY A 262 14.62 -0.71 -12.64
CA GLY A 262 14.33 0.43 -11.76
C GLY A 262 14.41 1.77 -12.48
N GLN A 263 15.34 1.89 -13.44
CA GLN A 263 15.45 3.07 -14.29
C GLN A 263 14.26 3.24 -15.24
N LEU A 264 13.64 2.14 -15.72
CA LEU A 264 12.45 2.23 -16.57
C LEU A 264 11.27 2.81 -15.79
N TRP A 265 11.10 2.39 -14.52
CA TRP A 265 10.10 2.98 -13.63
C TRP A 265 10.36 4.47 -13.39
N LYS A 266 11.61 4.81 -13.03
CA LYS A 266 12.00 6.20 -12.80
C LYS A 266 11.73 7.08 -14.02
N ASN A 267 12.15 6.64 -15.21
CA ASN A 267 11.91 7.32 -16.49
C ASN A 267 10.40 7.46 -16.78
N ALA A 268 9.59 6.47 -16.44
CA ALA A 268 8.13 6.55 -16.61
C ALA A 268 7.52 7.63 -15.71
N ILE A 269 7.95 7.74 -14.45
CA ILE A 269 7.52 8.83 -13.55
C ILE A 269 7.95 10.19 -14.10
N GLU A 270 9.20 10.33 -14.51
CA GLU A 270 9.75 11.56 -15.11
C GLU A 270 9.00 11.95 -16.40
N ALA A 271 8.62 10.99 -17.24
CA ALA A 271 7.82 11.24 -18.45
C ALA A 271 6.39 11.75 -18.17
N THR A 272 5.91 11.62 -16.93
CA THR A 272 4.63 12.18 -16.48
C THR A 272 4.79 13.46 -15.66
N THR A 273 5.99 14.04 -15.68
CA THR A 273 6.34 15.29 -15.01
C THR A 273 6.46 16.40 -16.06
N THR A 274 5.81 17.54 -15.84
CA THR A 274 5.79 18.62 -16.84
C THR A 274 6.78 19.73 -16.56
N ASP A 275 7.07 20.00 -15.29
CA ASP A 275 8.09 20.94 -14.84
C ASP A 275 8.54 20.58 -13.43
N ALA A 276 9.32 21.45 -12.77
CA ALA A 276 9.89 21.18 -11.44
C ALA A 276 8.87 21.07 -10.28
N ALA A 277 7.61 21.43 -10.49
CA ALA A 277 6.58 21.45 -9.47
C ALA A 277 5.24 20.84 -9.90
N ASN A 278 5.08 20.48 -11.18
CA ASN A 278 3.85 19.95 -11.73
C ASN A 278 4.06 18.58 -12.40
N GLY A 279 3.07 17.70 -12.20
CA GLY A 279 2.99 16.38 -12.83
C GLY A 279 1.57 16.05 -13.28
N ILE A 280 1.43 15.06 -14.15
CA ILE A 280 0.14 14.64 -14.71
C ILE A 280 -0.65 13.84 -13.67
N ALA A 281 -1.87 14.28 -13.38
CA ALA A 281 -2.80 13.62 -12.46
C ALA A 281 -4.21 13.53 -13.06
N ILE A 282 -5.06 12.73 -12.41
CA ILE A 282 -6.45 12.47 -12.77
C ILE A 282 -7.35 13.31 -11.88
N LEU A 283 -8.17 14.15 -12.50
CA LEU A 283 -9.01 15.12 -11.83
C LEU A 283 -10.48 14.83 -12.11
N TYR A 284 -11.29 14.73 -11.05
CA TYR A 284 -12.74 14.75 -11.15
C TYR A 284 -13.24 16.04 -10.53
N LYS A 285 -14.01 16.84 -11.29
CA LYS A 285 -14.45 18.19 -10.87
C LYS A 285 -13.29 19.06 -10.35
N ALA A 286 -12.19 19.08 -11.12
CA ALA A 286 -10.95 19.82 -10.84
C ALA A 286 -10.22 19.44 -9.54
N LYS A 287 -10.52 18.27 -8.94
CA LYS A 287 -9.83 17.77 -7.75
C LYS A 287 -9.16 16.42 -8.04
N PRO A 288 -7.94 16.17 -7.53
CA PRO A 288 -7.31 14.86 -7.61
C PRO A 288 -8.21 13.77 -7.02
N ILE A 289 -8.33 12.65 -7.72
CA ILE A 289 -9.12 11.50 -7.29
C ILE A 289 -8.30 10.51 -6.48
N SER A 290 -8.96 9.77 -5.59
CA SER A 290 -8.43 8.50 -5.09
C SER A 290 -8.46 7.48 -6.23
N ALA A 291 -7.43 7.48 -7.08
CA ALA A 291 -7.36 6.59 -8.25
C ALA A 291 -7.06 5.16 -7.80
N TYR A 292 -8.12 4.35 -7.68
CA TYR A 292 -8.01 2.94 -7.29
C TYR A 292 -7.53 2.07 -8.45
N PHE A 293 -6.71 1.07 -8.16
CA PHE A 293 -6.23 0.11 -9.14
C PHE A 293 -6.02 -1.25 -8.47
N PHE A 294 -5.96 -2.30 -9.28
CA PHE A 294 -5.85 -3.67 -8.82
C PHE A 294 -5.12 -4.54 -9.84
N SER A 295 -4.75 -5.76 -9.49
CA SER A 295 -3.86 -6.58 -10.32
C SER A 295 -4.51 -7.03 -11.62
N SER A 296 -5.62 -7.76 -11.55
CA SER A 296 -6.32 -8.28 -12.74
C SER A 296 -7.80 -8.56 -12.45
N SER A 297 -8.62 -8.52 -13.49
CA SER A 297 -10.06 -8.75 -13.40
C SER A 297 -10.45 -10.14 -13.92
N PRO A 298 -11.68 -10.61 -13.67
CA PRO A 298 -12.23 -11.79 -14.34
C PRO A 298 -12.74 -11.48 -15.77
N GLY A 299 -12.22 -10.44 -16.43
CA GLY A 299 -12.63 -10.01 -17.78
C GLY A 299 -13.40 -8.68 -17.81
N GLN A 300 -13.75 -8.13 -16.64
CA GLN A 300 -14.47 -6.86 -16.49
C GLN A 300 -14.17 -6.24 -15.12
N THR A 301 -14.06 -4.91 -15.04
CA THR A 301 -13.86 -4.19 -13.78
C THR A 301 -15.17 -4.02 -13.00
N GLU A 302 -15.05 -3.69 -11.73
CA GLU A 302 -16.15 -3.47 -10.80
C GLU A 302 -16.51 -2.00 -10.63
N SER A 303 -17.76 -1.76 -10.24
CA SER A 303 -18.20 -0.46 -9.75
C SER A 303 -17.82 -0.27 -8.27
N GLY A 304 -17.73 0.98 -7.82
CA GLY A 304 -17.50 1.26 -6.39
C GLY A 304 -18.67 0.81 -5.49
N ILE A 305 -19.91 0.89 -6.00
CA ILE A 305 -21.11 0.52 -5.23
C ILE A 305 -21.15 -0.98 -4.96
N ASP A 306 -20.77 -1.81 -5.92
CA ASP A 306 -20.83 -3.28 -5.80
C ASP A 306 -19.75 -3.84 -4.86
N VAL A 307 -18.65 -3.11 -4.67
CA VAL A 307 -17.50 -3.55 -3.87
C VAL A 307 -17.46 -2.91 -2.48
N TRP A 308 -17.77 -1.61 -2.38
CA TRP A 308 -17.63 -0.82 -1.15
C TRP A 308 -18.94 -0.21 -0.65
N THR A 309 -20.08 -0.56 -1.25
CA THR A 309 -21.40 0.03 -0.96
C THR A 309 -21.39 1.57 -0.98
N LYS A 310 -20.45 2.13 -1.72
CA LYS A 310 -20.19 3.55 -1.83
C LYS A 310 -19.91 3.89 -3.28
N ASP A 311 -20.67 4.85 -3.80
CA ASP A 311 -20.44 5.34 -5.14
C ASP A 311 -19.05 6.00 -5.28
N VAL A 312 -18.38 5.67 -6.37
CA VAL A 312 -17.11 6.23 -6.80
C VAL A 312 -17.34 6.74 -8.22
N PRO A 313 -17.79 7.99 -8.39
CA PRO A 313 -18.47 8.44 -9.61
C PRO A 313 -17.57 8.46 -10.85
N PHE A 314 -16.26 8.43 -10.66
CA PHE A 314 -15.27 8.39 -11.73
C PHE A 314 -14.81 6.96 -12.07
N VAL A 315 -15.41 5.92 -11.47
CA VAL A 315 -15.13 4.52 -11.80
C VAL A 315 -16.45 3.83 -12.17
N ALA A 316 -16.44 3.20 -13.33
CA ALA A 316 -17.51 2.33 -13.79
C ALA A 316 -16.95 0.98 -14.20
N SER A 317 -17.84 -0.02 -14.32
CA SER A 317 -17.49 -1.29 -14.91
C SER A 317 -17.15 -1.11 -16.39
N VAL A 318 -15.95 -1.53 -16.78
CA VAL A 318 -15.47 -1.55 -18.18
C VAL A 318 -14.91 -2.92 -18.52
N PRO A 319 -15.02 -3.38 -19.78
CA PRO A 319 -14.38 -4.62 -20.20
C PRO A 319 -12.88 -4.64 -19.90
N ASP A 320 -12.32 -5.81 -19.63
CA ASP A 320 -10.88 -5.99 -19.47
C ASP A 320 -10.49 -7.39 -20.01
N PRO A 321 -10.60 -7.59 -21.34
CA PRO A 321 -10.33 -8.88 -21.96
C PRO A 321 -8.86 -9.31 -21.78
N TRP A 322 -7.94 -8.36 -21.60
CA TRP A 322 -6.52 -8.65 -21.39
C TRP A 322 -6.23 -9.43 -20.11
N SER A 323 -7.06 -9.28 -19.06
CA SER A 323 -6.91 -10.08 -17.85
C SER A 323 -7.27 -11.56 -18.04
N LEU A 324 -7.97 -11.89 -19.14
CA LEU A 324 -8.28 -13.27 -19.52
C LEU A 324 -7.19 -13.92 -20.38
N ASP A 325 -6.14 -13.18 -20.74
CA ASP A 325 -5.02 -13.72 -21.50
C ASP A 325 -4.09 -14.54 -20.56
N PRO A 326 -3.92 -15.86 -20.79
CA PRO A 326 -3.08 -16.71 -19.93
C PRO A 326 -1.58 -16.41 -20.03
N ILE A 327 -1.12 -15.71 -21.07
CA ILE A 327 0.27 -15.26 -21.21
C ILE A 327 0.50 -13.98 -20.39
N LEU A 328 -0.47 -13.06 -20.39
CA LEU A 328 -0.37 -11.82 -19.61
C LEU A 328 -0.66 -12.06 -18.13
N ASN A 329 -1.65 -12.90 -17.81
CA ASN A 329 -2.14 -13.19 -16.46
C ASN A 329 -2.07 -14.68 -16.06
N PRO A 330 -0.91 -15.36 -16.21
CA PRO A 330 -0.81 -16.81 -16.02
C PRO A 330 -1.20 -17.31 -14.63
N ARG A 331 -1.13 -16.43 -13.61
CA ARG A 331 -1.39 -16.80 -12.21
C ARG A 331 -2.84 -16.62 -11.77
N TYR A 332 -3.59 -15.76 -12.46
CA TYR A 332 -4.91 -15.32 -12.00
C TYR A 332 -5.98 -15.28 -13.09
N VAL A 333 -5.66 -15.61 -14.35
CA VAL A 333 -6.69 -15.93 -15.35
C VAL A 333 -7.63 -17.02 -14.83
N HIS A 334 -7.05 -17.99 -14.14
CA HIS A 334 -7.72 -19.00 -13.34
C HIS A 334 -6.87 -19.33 -12.11
N TRP A 335 -7.50 -19.57 -10.98
CA TRP A 335 -6.85 -20.02 -9.76
C TRP A 335 -7.76 -20.97 -8.97
N GLU A 336 -7.14 -21.87 -8.20
CA GLU A 336 -7.80 -22.71 -7.21
C GLU A 336 -7.19 -22.48 -5.83
N ARG A 337 -8.00 -22.42 -4.77
CA ARG A 337 -7.55 -22.22 -3.40
C ARG A 337 -8.36 -23.07 -2.43
N THR A 338 -7.66 -23.68 -1.49
CA THR A 338 -8.27 -24.33 -0.32
C THR A 338 -8.03 -23.46 0.90
N VAL A 339 -9.09 -23.22 1.68
CA VAL A 339 -9.06 -22.40 2.89
C VAL A 339 -9.47 -23.26 4.08
N GLU A 340 -8.67 -23.21 5.14
CA GLU A 340 -8.91 -23.92 6.40
C GLU A 340 -10.22 -23.44 7.08
N GLN A 341 -10.93 -24.37 7.71
CA GLN A 341 -12.18 -24.08 8.43
C GLN A 341 -12.01 -22.90 9.38
N ASN A 342 -10.93 -22.87 10.15
CA ASN A 342 -10.69 -21.83 11.17
C ASN A 342 -10.65 -20.41 10.57
N THR A 343 -10.18 -20.28 9.34
CA THR A 343 -10.09 -19.01 8.62
C THR A 343 -11.48 -18.60 8.12
N ILE A 344 -12.27 -19.56 7.63
CA ILE A 344 -13.65 -19.34 7.23
C ILE A 344 -14.53 -18.98 8.43
N ALA A 345 -14.43 -19.72 9.53
CA ALA A 345 -15.14 -19.46 10.77
C ALA A 345 -14.79 -18.08 11.35
N ALA A 346 -13.50 -17.74 11.40
CA ALA A 346 -13.06 -16.41 11.81
C ALA A 346 -13.58 -15.29 10.87
N ALA A 347 -13.69 -15.55 9.57
CA ALA A 347 -14.21 -14.57 8.62
C ALA A 347 -15.68 -14.18 8.95
N PHE A 348 -16.51 -15.18 9.23
CA PHE A 348 -17.92 -15.03 9.58
C PHE A 348 -18.18 -14.69 11.05
N GLY A 349 -17.16 -14.77 11.91
CA GLY A 349 -17.32 -14.60 13.36
C GLY A 349 -18.12 -15.73 14.01
N LEU A 350 -18.02 -16.94 13.45
CA LEU A 350 -18.71 -18.15 13.92
C LEU A 350 -17.72 -19.11 14.59
N PRO A 351 -18.16 -20.01 15.49
CA PRO A 351 -17.30 -21.03 16.09
C PRO A 351 -16.85 -22.09 15.08
N ASN A 352 -17.67 -22.36 14.07
CA ASN A 352 -17.42 -23.25 12.96
C ASN A 352 -18.34 -22.85 11.78
N VAL A 353 -18.05 -23.37 10.59
CA VAL A 353 -18.93 -23.24 9.42
C VAL A 353 -19.12 -24.62 8.84
N ALA A 354 -20.38 -25.05 8.74
CA ALA A 354 -20.79 -26.31 8.16
C ALA A 354 -21.08 -26.18 6.67
N THR A 355 -21.71 -25.07 6.24
CA THR A 355 -22.04 -24.82 4.84
C THR A 355 -21.73 -23.39 4.42
N LEU A 356 -21.39 -23.22 3.14
CA LEU A 356 -21.29 -21.93 2.47
C LEU A 356 -22.30 -21.87 1.33
N GLU A 357 -22.90 -20.71 1.14
CA GLU A 357 -23.85 -20.45 0.04
C GLU A 357 -23.56 -19.09 -0.59
N ILE A 358 -23.44 -19.05 -1.92
CA ILE A 358 -23.42 -17.79 -2.67
C ILE A 358 -24.87 -17.34 -2.86
N ALA A 359 -25.33 -16.41 -2.02
CA ALA A 359 -26.72 -15.94 -2.03
C ALA A 359 -27.02 -14.98 -3.19
N SER A 360 -26.02 -14.25 -3.68
CA SER A 360 -26.16 -13.37 -4.85
C SER A 360 -24.83 -13.09 -5.54
N ARG A 361 -24.91 -12.63 -6.79
CA ARG A 361 -23.79 -12.09 -7.57
C ARG A 361 -24.10 -10.66 -8.00
N ASN A 362 -23.06 -9.85 -8.08
CA ASN A 362 -23.08 -8.52 -8.69
C ASN A 362 -23.23 -8.65 -10.22
N PRO A 363 -23.59 -7.57 -10.94
CA PRO A 363 -23.83 -7.60 -12.40
C PRO A 363 -22.65 -8.14 -13.23
N THR A 364 -21.43 -7.93 -12.75
CA THR A 364 -20.13 -8.37 -13.30
C THR A 364 -19.78 -9.83 -12.96
N GLY A 365 -20.59 -10.50 -12.14
CA GLY A 365 -20.42 -11.90 -11.75
C GLY A 365 -19.62 -12.13 -10.47
N THR A 366 -19.03 -11.10 -9.82
CA THR A 366 -18.45 -11.28 -8.49
C THR A 366 -19.53 -11.64 -7.47
N VAL A 367 -19.14 -12.36 -6.40
CA VAL A 367 -20.03 -12.69 -5.30
C VAL A 367 -20.48 -11.39 -4.63
N GLY A 368 -21.79 -11.15 -4.61
CA GLY A 368 -22.39 -9.99 -3.93
C GLY A 368 -22.54 -10.29 -2.45
N VAL A 369 -23.22 -11.39 -2.13
CA VAL A 369 -23.45 -11.87 -0.75
C VAL A 369 -23.11 -13.34 -0.65
N ILE A 370 -22.40 -13.71 0.42
CA ILE A 370 -22.12 -15.10 0.80
C ILE A 370 -22.60 -15.34 2.23
N LEU A 371 -23.21 -16.51 2.45
CA LEU A 371 -23.70 -16.96 3.75
C LEU A 371 -22.81 -18.09 4.26
N GLY A 372 -22.52 -18.05 5.55
CA GLY A 372 -21.92 -19.17 6.29
C GLY A 372 -22.86 -19.63 7.39
N THR A 373 -23.15 -20.92 7.44
CA THR A 373 -24.02 -21.54 8.46
C THR A 373 -23.19 -22.42 9.37
N SER A 374 -23.29 -22.24 10.70
CA SER A 374 -22.62 -23.13 11.67
C SER A 374 -23.31 -24.49 11.78
N ALA A 375 -22.67 -25.47 12.42
CA ALA A 375 -23.25 -26.78 12.71
C ALA A 375 -24.54 -26.71 13.55
N GLU A 376 -24.69 -25.65 14.34
CA GLU A 376 -25.86 -25.36 15.16
C GLU A 376 -26.95 -24.59 14.39
N GLY A 377 -26.74 -24.33 13.10
CA GLY A 377 -27.69 -23.63 12.23
C GLY A 377 -27.65 -22.10 12.33
N VAL A 378 -26.64 -21.51 12.98
CA VAL A 378 -26.49 -20.04 13.04
C VAL A 378 -25.96 -19.53 11.71
N VAL A 379 -26.69 -18.62 11.07
CA VAL A 379 -26.31 -18.02 9.79
C VAL A 379 -25.64 -16.66 10.01
N SER A 380 -24.50 -16.45 9.35
CA SER A 380 -23.80 -15.17 9.26
C SER A 380 -23.62 -14.79 7.78
N GLN A 381 -23.69 -13.50 7.47
CA GLN A 381 -23.58 -13.00 6.09
C GLN A 381 -22.38 -12.06 5.94
N LEU A 382 -21.77 -12.08 4.76
CA LEU A 382 -20.74 -11.14 4.35
C LEU A 382 -20.98 -10.71 2.90
N SER A 383 -20.50 -9.52 2.53
CA SER A 383 -20.29 -9.22 1.12
C SER A 383 -19.16 -10.09 0.56
N GLY A 384 -19.16 -10.36 -0.74
CA GLY A 384 -18.08 -11.15 -1.35
C GLY A 384 -16.71 -10.52 -1.19
N GLU A 385 -16.60 -9.19 -1.21
CA GLU A 385 -15.33 -8.48 -0.95
C GLU A 385 -14.87 -8.64 0.51
N ALA A 386 -15.78 -8.53 1.48
CA ALA A 386 -15.44 -8.74 2.88
C ALA A 386 -15.00 -10.19 3.13
N PHE A 387 -15.67 -11.16 2.49
CA PHE A 387 -15.28 -12.55 2.53
C PHE A 387 -13.90 -12.75 1.91
N ARG A 388 -13.66 -12.30 0.66
CA ARG A 388 -12.36 -12.34 -0.02
C ARG A 388 -11.23 -11.84 0.87
N SER A 389 -11.40 -10.66 1.45
CA SER A 389 -10.38 -10.03 2.29
C SER A 389 -10.06 -10.87 3.53
N LYS A 390 -11.09 -11.37 4.23
CA LYS A 390 -10.93 -12.14 5.48
C LYS A 390 -10.47 -13.58 5.23
N SER A 391 -10.89 -14.21 4.13
CA SER A 391 -10.51 -15.57 3.74
C SER A 391 -9.22 -15.63 2.91
N LYS A 392 -8.67 -14.46 2.53
CA LYS A 392 -7.45 -14.30 1.72
C LYS A 392 -7.57 -14.92 0.33
N LEU A 393 -8.77 -15.00 -0.23
CA LEU A 393 -8.96 -15.37 -1.62
C LEU A 393 -8.42 -14.26 -2.55
N PRO A 394 -7.95 -14.61 -3.77
CA PRO A 394 -7.41 -13.62 -4.70
C PRO A 394 -8.44 -12.54 -5.11
N SER A 395 -9.67 -12.94 -5.41
CA SER A 395 -10.74 -12.05 -5.88
C SER A 395 -12.09 -12.44 -5.27
N ALA A 396 -13.09 -11.58 -5.43
CA ALA A 396 -14.49 -11.89 -5.11
C ALA A 396 -15.20 -12.63 -6.26
N TRP A 397 -14.50 -12.93 -7.36
CA TRP A 397 -15.02 -13.76 -8.44
C TRP A 397 -14.56 -15.19 -8.21
N PHE A 398 -15.45 -16.00 -7.64
CA PHE A 398 -15.19 -17.40 -7.36
C PHE A 398 -16.46 -18.25 -7.39
N ASP A 399 -16.26 -19.56 -7.49
CA ASP A 399 -17.22 -20.63 -7.27
C ASP A 399 -16.61 -21.68 -6.32
N PHE A 400 -17.46 -22.52 -5.74
CA PHE A 400 -17.00 -23.67 -4.97
C PHE A 400 -16.43 -24.73 -5.91
N LEU A 401 -15.33 -25.36 -5.52
CA LEU A 401 -14.88 -26.59 -6.15
C LEU A 401 -15.68 -27.78 -5.60
N PRO A 402 -16.10 -28.74 -6.45
CA PRO A 402 -16.88 -29.92 -6.05
C PRO A 402 -16.23 -30.78 -4.98
#